data_AF-A0A1Y1WG81-F1
#
_entry.id   AF-A0A1Y1WG81-F1
#
_cell.length_a   1.000
_cell.length_b   1.000
_cell.length_c   1.000
_cell.angle_alpha   90.00
_cell.angle_beta   90.00
_cell.angle_gamma   90.00
#
_symmetry.space_group_name_H-M   'P 1'
#
loop_
_entity.id
_entity.type
_entity.pdbx_description
1 polymer ?
#
loop_
_entity_poly.entity_id
_entity_poly.type
_entity_poly.pdbx_seq_one_letter_code
_entity_poly.pdbx_strand_id
1 'polypeptide(L)'
;MHFDDFYSSNFDPQVWPEGLVNVRLVVLRDRQSGRIKLLHINIMHFKDNSSLILFINFTHAVGNLVFYRTFSKAWAEEMHAMETGELTAKTPFLFDCAVMQQSLPTEHIPLSSMKKVFLTQPNSEAEKLTCLQPHECHLLILEKMCQNDRCQHSLFRIRMEKFNEFSQKVNCFAPSGMHFSANNILVSLIAKIYAQAYKAVTATSELDHNR
;
A
#
# COMPACT_ATOMS: atom_id res chain seq x y z
N MET A 1 13.71 -7.55 15.61
CA MET A 1 14.72 -6.66 15.03
C MET A 1 14.15 -5.24 15.05
N HIS A 2 14.70 -4.36 15.88
CA HIS A 2 14.33 -2.95 15.87
C HIS A 2 15.05 -2.24 14.72
N PHE A 3 14.50 -1.13 14.22
CA PHE A 3 15.15 -0.37 13.15
C PHE A 3 16.54 0.14 13.59
N ASP A 4 16.71 0.47 14.87
CA ASP A 4 17.99 0.97 15.37
C ASP A 4 19.09 -0.09 15.27
N ASP A 5 18.75 -1.38 15.42
CA ASP A 5 19.65 -2.52 15.17
C ASP A 5 20.06 -2.61 13.70
N PHE A 6 19.13 -2.29 12.79
CA PHE A 6 19.38 -2.27 11.34
C PHE A 6 20.17 -1.04 10.91
N TYR A 7 19.98 0.12 11.54
CA TYR A 7 20.75 1.32 11.24
C TYR A 7 22.19 1.22 11.76
N SER A 8 22.35 0.65 12.96
CA SER A 8 23.67 0.42 13.57
C SER A 8 24.49 -0.67 12.88
N SER A 9 23.88 -1.50 12.01
CA SER A 9 24.60 -2.51 11.23
C SER A 9 25.32 -1.95 10.00
N ASN A 10 25.35 -0.63 9.80
CA ASN A 10 25.90 0.03 8.61
C ASN A 10 25.27 -0.48 7.31
N PHE A 11 23.96 -0.74 7.32
CA PHE A 11 23.24 -1.04 6.09
C PHE A 11 23.34 0.16 5.13
N ASP A 12 24.01 -0.05 4.01
CA ASP A 12 24.09 0.92 2.93
C ASP A 12 23.05 0.54 1.85
N PRO A 13 22.02 1.36 1.62
CA PRO A 13 21.06 1.13 0.54
C PRO A 13 21.72 1.10 -0.85
N GLN A 14 22.92 1.65 -1.02
CA GLN A 14 23.64 1.67 -2.30
C GLN A 14 24.33 0.35 -2.63
N VAL A 15 24.60 -0.53 -1.65
CA VAL A 15 25.03 -1.91 -1.95
C VAL A 15 23.89 -2.78 -2.46
N TRP A 16 22.68 -2.23 -2.60
CA TRP A 16 21.61 -2.91 -3.31
C TRP A 16 21.99 -3.12 -4.78
N PRO A 17 22.10 -4.37 -5.26
CA PRO A 17 22.46 -4.62 -6.64
C PRO A 17 21.46 -3.97 -7.60
N GLU A 18 21.97 -3.13 -8.51
CA GLU A 18 21.18 -2.66 -9.64
C GLU A 18 20.68 -3.87 -10.46
N GLY A 19 19.40 -3.86 -10.84
CA GLY A 19 18.81 -4.93 -11.65
C GLY A 19 18.40 -6.18 -10.89
N LEU A 20 18.49 -6.21 -9.55
CA LEU A 20 17.76 -7.22 -8.78
C LEU A 20 16.28 -7.12 -9.13
N VAL A 21 15.71 -8.24 -9.58
CA VAL A 21 14.30 -8.34 -9.95
C VAL A 21 13.48 -8.17 -8.68
N ASN A 22 13.23 -6.92 -8.30
CA ASN A 22 12.08 -6.58 -7.50
C ASN A 22 10.91 -7.23 -8.20
N VAL A 23 10.16 -8.05 -7.48
CA VAL A 23 8.95 -8.68 -8.01
C VAL A 23 8.22 -7.61 -8.80
N ARG A 24 8.06 -7.80 -10.12
CA ARG A 24 7.46 -6.77 -10.98
C ARG A 24 6.23 -6.25 -10.25
N LEU A 25 6.16 -4.92 -10.08
CA LEU A 25 5.15 -4.27 -9.24
C LEU A 25 3.74 -4.75 -9.59
N VAL A 26 3.55 -5.13 -10.85
CA VAL A 26 2.31 -5.63 -11.39
C VAL A 26 2.45 -7.08 -11.83
N VAL A 27 1.48 -7.88 -11.40
CA VAL A 27 1.26 -9.23 -11.87
C VAL A 27 0.83 -9.19 -13.34
N LEU A 28 1.66 -9.72 -14.24
CA LEU A 28 1.27 -9.90 -15.63
C LEU A 28 0.60 -11.26 -15.84
N ARG A 29 -0.39 -11.28 -16.74
CA ARG A 29 -0.96 -12.51 -17.27
C ARG A 29 0.13 -13.26 -18.02
N ASP A 30 0.30 -14.54 -17.74
CA ASP A 30 1.20 -15.39 -18.50
C ASP A 30 0.75 -15.48 -19.96
N ARG A 31 1.68 -15.25 -20.89
CA ARG A 31 1.37 -15.14 -22.32
C ARG A 31 0.93 -16.46 -22.94
N GLN A 32 1.43 -17.59 -22.43
CA GLN A 32 1.12 -18.91 -22.98
C GLN A 32 -0.16 -19.50 -22.40
N SER A 33 -0.31 -19.46 -21.07
CA SER A 33 -1.44 -20.05 -20.37
C SER A 33 -2.63 -19.11 -20.20
N GLY A 34 -2.43 -17.80 -20.36
CA GLY A 34 -3.45 -16.81 -20.08
C GLY A 34 -3.87 -16.78 -18.59
N ARG A 35 -3.02 -17.24 -17.67
CA ARG A 35 -3.33 -17.23 -16.22
C ARG A 35 -2.71 -16.00 -15.55
N ILE A 36 -3.37 -15.49 -14.52
CA ILE A 36 -2.87 -14.37 -13.71
C ILE A 36 -2.15 -14.93 -12.49
N LYS A 37 -0.92 -14.50 -12.22
CA LYS A 37 -0.13 -14.95 -11.06
C LYS A 37 -0.62 -14.27 -9.78
N LEU A 38 -1.49 -14.94 -9.03
CA LEU A 38 -2.15 -14.35 -7.86
C LEU A 38 -1.20 -13.95 -6.72
N LEU A 39 -0.11 -14.69 -6.57
CA LEU A 39 0.92 -14.50 -5.55
C LEU A 39 2.31 -14.70 -6.16
N HIS A 40 3.24 -13.83 -5.82
CA HIS A 40 4.64 -13.93 -6.19
C HIS A 40 5.50 -13.55 -5.00
N ILE A 41 6.27 -14.53 -4.51
CA ILE A 41 7.23 -14.34 -3.44
C ILE A 41 8.64 -14.42 -4.05
N ASN A 42 9.48 -13.44 -3.76
CA ASN A 42 10.91 -13.47 -4.04
C ASN A 42 11.68 -13.35 -2.71
N ILE A 43 12.62 -14.27 -2.50
CA ILE A 43 13.46 -14.33 -1.31
C ILE A 43 14.90 -14.10 -1.76
N MET A 44 15.55 -13.13 -1.15
CA MET A 44 16.94 -12.78 -1.45
C MET A 44 17.75 -12.91 -0.19
N HIS A 45 18.83 -13.69 -0.26
CA HIS A 45 19.78 -13.84 0.82
C HIS A 45 20.98 -12.94 0.55
N PHE A 46 21.44 -12.20 1.57
CA PHE A 46 22.67 -11.44 1.43
C PHE A 46 23.86 -12.38 1.50
N LYS A 47 24.80 -12.28 0.56
CA LYS A 47 25.93 -13.21 0.50
C LYS A 47 26.79 -13.17 1.78
N ASP A 48 26.98 -11.98 2.33
CA ASP A 48 27.97 -11.72 3.37
C ASP A 48 27.37 -11.71 4.79
N ASN A 49 26.07 -11.98 4.96
CA ASN A 49 25.45 -12.14 6.26
C ASN A 49 24.21 -13.04 6.20
N SER A 50 23.72 -13.52 7.35
CA SER A 50 22.53 -14.38 7.43
C SER A 50 21.21 -13.62 7.23
N SER A 51 21.23 -12.37 6.77
CA SER A 51 20.01 -11.60 6.55
C SER A 51 19.36 -11.99 5.24
N LEU A 52 18.03 -11.90 5.22
CA LEU A 52 17.23 -12.12 4.04
C LEU A 52 16.27 -10.95 3.82
N ILE A 53 15.86 -10.77 2.57
CA ILE A 53 14.77 -9.88 2.21
C ILE A 53 13.72 -10.65 1.45
N LEU A 54 12.50 -10.38 1.85
CA LEU A 54 11.31 -11.06 1.38
C LEU A 54 10.41 -10.04 0.66
N PHE A 55 10.23 -10.24 -0.64
CA PHE A 55 9.26 -9.50 -1.43
C PHE A 55 8.04 -10.38 -1.64
N ILE A 56 6.90 -9.96 -1.10
CA ILE A 56 5.62 -10.64 -1.28
C ILE A 56 4.71 -9.71 -2.09
N ASN A 57 4.41 -10.09 -3.32
CA ASN A 57 3.44 -9.39 -4.16
C ASN A 57 2.21 -10.28 -4.36
N PHE A 58 1.03 -9.72 -4.16
CA PHE A 58 -0.25 -10.37 -4.41
C PHE A 58 -1.10 -9.42 -5.25
N THR A 59 -1.92 -9.97 -6.14
CA THR A 59 -2.92 -9.13 -6.82
C THR A 59 -3.96 -8.65 -5.80
N HIS A 60 -4.31 -7.37 -5.85
CA HIS A 60 -5.37 -6.80 -5.01
C HIS A 60 -6.74 -7.49 -5.20
N ALA A 61 -6.92 -8.23 -6.29
CA ALA A 61 -8.11 -9.08 -6.51
C ALA A 61 -8.20 -10.26 -5.52
N VAL A 62 -7.07 -10.69 -4.93
CA VAL A 62 -7.04 -11.79 -3.95
C VAL A 62 -7.40 -11.29 -2.55
N GLY A 63 -7.03 -10.05 -2.23
CA GLY A 63 -7.27 -9.53 -0.90
C GLY A 63 -6.74 -8.12 -0.67
N ASN A 64 -7.04 -7.60 0.51
CA ASN A 64 -6.61 -6.30 0.98
C ASN A 64 -5.41 -6.45 1.94
N LEU A 65 -5.01 -5.35 2.58
CA LEU A 65 -3.91 -5.34 3.54
C LEU A 65 -4.15 -6.26 4.76
N VAL A 66 -5.41 -6.52 5.14
CA VAL A 66 -5.74 -7.46 6.21
C VAL A 66 -5.40 -8.88 5.76
N PHE A 67 -5.82 -9.28 4.56
CA PHE A 67 -5.44 -10.56 3.97
C PHE A 67 -3.92 -10.73 3.95
N TYR A 68 -3.19 -9.71 3.49
CA TYR A 68 -1.73 -9.73 3.46
C TYR A 68 -1.10 -10.02 4.83
N ARG A 69 -1.56 -9.32 5.88
CA ARG A 69 -1.06 -9.50 7.24
C ARG A 69 -1.37 -10.90 7.77
N THR A 70 -2.60 -11.36 7.57
CA THR A 70 -3.04 -12.70 7.99
C THR A 70 -2.25 -13.79 7.27
N PHE A 71 -2.09 -13.68 5.96
CA PHE A 71 -1.28 -14.59 5.16
C PHE A 71 0.18 -14.62 5.63
N SER A 72 0.81 -13.46 5.79
CA SER A 72 2.22 -13.37 6.19
C SER A 72 2.44 -13.95 7.60
N LYS A 73 1.51 -13.70 8.52
CA LYS A 73 1.53 -14.27 9.86
C LYS A 73 1.38 -15.80 9.82
N ALA A 74 0.35 -16.31 9.14
CA ALA A 74 0.12 -17.74 9.03
C ALA A 74 1.29 -18.45 8.34
N TRP A 75 1.90 -17.84 7.33
CA TRP A 75 3.08 -18.38 6.68
C TRP A 75 4.28 -18.44 7.65
N ALA A 76 4.53 -17.38 8.42
CA ALA A 76 5.60 -17.40 9.42
C ALA A 76 5.37 -18.45 10.52
N GLU A 77 4.14 -18.63 10.98
CA GLU A 77 3.75 -19.67 11.95
C GLU A 77 3.99 -21.07 11.38
N GLU A 78 3.62 -21.32 10.12
CA GLU A 78 3.87 -22.61 9.46
C GLU A 78 5.36 -22.90 9.32
N MET A 79 6.16 -21.90 8.91
CA MET A 79 7.61 -22.06 8.80
C MET A 79 8.25 -22.39 10.15
N HIS A 80 7.79 -21.73 11.23
CA HIS A 80 8.26 -22.02 12.58
C HIS A 80 7.87 -23.43 13.04
N ALA A 81 6.62 -23.85 12.80
CA ALA A 81 6.14 -25.19 13.10
C ALA A 81 6.96 -26.28 12.39
N MET A 82 7.31 -26.04 11.12
CA MET A 82 8.17 -26.94 10.34
C MET A 82 9.59 -27.05 10.92
N GLU A 83 10.12 -25.97 11.51
CA GLU A 83 11.45 -25.93 12.11
C GLU A 83 11.49 -26.61 13.49
N THR A 84 10.52 -26.33 14.35
CA THR A 84 10.50 -26.81 15.74
C THR A 84 9.78 -28.15 15.92
N GLY A 85 8.93 -28.53 14.96
CA GLY A 85 8.01 -29.66 15.09
C GLY A 85 6.79 -29.37 15.98
N GLU A 86 6.65 -28.14 16.48
CA GLU A 86 5.50 -27.74 17.30
C GLU A 86 4.27 -27.46 16.43
N LEU A 87 3.11 -27.96 16.84
CA LEU A 87 1.85 -27.68 16.15
C LEU A 87 1.43 -26.23 16.41
N THR A 88 1.26 -25.45 15.36
CA THR A 88 0.69 -24.10 15.44
C THR A 88 -0.83 -24.12 15.36
N ALA A 89 -1.47 -23.22 16.09
CA ALA A 89 -2.90 -22.99 15.98
C ALA A 89 -3.20 -22.50 14.55
N LYS A 90 -3.98 -23.26 13.79
CA LYS A 90 -4.31 -22.90 12.42
C LYS A 90 -5.09 -21.59 12.39
N THR A 91 -4.53 -20.56 11.78
CA THR A 91 -5.26 -19.33 11.47
C THR A 91 -6.44 -19.68 10.55
N PRO A 92 -7.70 -19.47 10.98
CA PRO A 92 -8.85 -19.84 10.16
C PRO A 92 -8.99 -18.86 8.99
N PHE A 93 -9.07 -19.41 7.78
CA PHE A 93 -9.42 -18.65 6.58
C PHE A 93 -10.88 -18.94 6.21
N LEU A 94 -11.68 -17.89 6.06
CA LEU A 94 -13.06 -17.99 5.60
C LEU A 94 -13.10 -17.73 4.10
N PHE A 95 -13.29 -18.79 3.32
CA PHE A 95 -13.40 -18.70 1.85
C PHE A 95 -14.84 -18.60 1.35
N ASP A 96 -15.82 -18.74 2.24
CA ASP A 96 -17.23 -18.67 1.87
C ASP A 96 -17.66 -17.22 1.57
N CYS A 97 -17.83 -16.94 0.29
CA CYS A 97 -18.31 -15.64 -0.19
C CYS A 97 -19.79 -15.39 0.14
N ALA A 98 -20.58 -16.43 0.45
CA ALA A 98 -21.98 -16.25 0.86
C ALA A 98 -22.08 -15.46 2.16
N VAL A 99 -21.08 -15.56 3.05
CA VAL A 99 -21.03 -14.77 4.28
C VAL A 99 -20.97 -13.27 3.99
N MET A 100 -20.32 -12.85 2.88
CA MET A 100 -20.33 -11.45 2.47
C MET A 100 -21.74 -10.98 2.13
N GLN A 101 -22.51 -11.79 1.39
CA GLN A 101 -23.90 -11.47 1.03
C GLN A 101 -24.80 -11.39 2.27
N GLN A 102 -24.61 -12.29 3.24
CA GLN A 102 -25.34 -12.27 4.51
C GLN A 102 -24.99 -11.06 5.37
N SER A 103 -23.81 -10.48 5.18
CA SER A 103 -23.32 -9.31 5.92
C SER A 103 -23.73 -7.98 5.27
N LEU A 104 -24.33 -8.02 4.07
CA LEU A 104 -24.83 -6.81 3.43
C LEU A 104 -26.11 -6.35 4.14
N PRO A 105 -26.25 -5.06 4.45
CA PRO A 105 -27.48 -4.55 5.02
C PRO A 105 -28.62 -4.69 4.02
N THR A 106 -29.80 -5.12 4.49
CA THR A 106 -31.01 -5.22 3.67
C THR A 106 -31.46 -3.86 3.13
N GLU A 107 -31.19 -2.80 3.90
CA GLU A 107 -31.44 -1.41 3.49
C GLU A 107 -30.16 -0.75 2.97
N HIS A 108 -30.21 -0.26 1.74
CA HIS A 108 -29.11 0.48 1.15
C HIS A 108 -29.12 1.94 1.59
N ILE A 109 -28.05 2.38 2.25
CA ILE A 109 -27.85 3.80 2.55
C ILE A 109 -27.64 4.55 1.22
N PRO A 110 -28.35 5.67 0.97
CA PRO A 110 -28.12 6.48 -0.22
C PRO A 110 -26.65 6.90 -0.33
N LEU A 111 -26.09 6.80 -1.54
CA LEU A 111 -24.75 7.31 -1.82
C LEU A 111 -24.70 8.81 -1.50
N SER A 112 -23.62 9.25 -0.83
CA SER A 112 -23.36 10.68 -0.68
C SER A 112 -23.24 11.35 -2.04
N SER A 113 -23.56 12.65 -2.14
CA SER A 113 -23.52 13.39 -3.40
C SER A 113 -22.19 13.24 -4.14
N MET A 114 -21.07 13.26 -3.40
CA MET A 114 -19.73 13.05 -3.96
C MET A 114 -19.53 11.63 -4.51
N LYS A 115 -19.96 10.59 -3.77
CA LYS A 115 -19.87 9.19 -4.23
C LYS A 115 -20.75 8.96 -5.45
N LYS A 116 -21.95 9.55 -5.46
CA LYS A 116 -22.86 9.49 -6.59
C LYS A 116 -22.20 10.11 -7.82
N VAL A 117 -21.66 11.31 -7.70
CA VAL A 117 -20.88 11.95 -8.78
C VAL A 117 -19.76 11.04 -9.28
N PHE A 118 -18.94 10.48 -8.38
CA PHE A 118 -17.82 9.63 -8.78
C PHE A 118 -18.25 8.34 -9.49
N LEU A 119 -19.39 7.76 -9.09
CA LEU A 119 -19.88 6.48 -9.62
C LEU A 119 -20.80 6.61 -10.83
N THR A 120 -21.45 7.77 -11.00
CA THR A 120 -22.48 7.97 -12.05
C THR A 120 -22.10 8.99 -13.09
N GLN A 121 -21.12 9.87 -12.85
CA GLN A 121 -20.66 10.76 -13.91
C GLN A 121 -19.82 9.97 -14.92
N PRO A 122 -20.15 10.08 -16.23
CA PRO A 122 -19.33 9.51 -17.28
C PRO A 122 -17.91 10.04 -17.16
N ASN A 123 -16.95 9.13 -17.02
CA ASN A 123 -15.54 9.46 -17.06
C ASN A 123 -14.97 8.76 -18.28
N SER A 124 -14.85 9.50 -19.39
CA SER A 124 -14.39 8.96 -20.66
C SER A 124 -13.03 8.25 -20.57
N GLU A 125 -12.14 8.67 -19.67
CA GLU A 125 -10.87 7.98 -19.42
C GLU A 125 -11.08 6.66 -18.68
N ALA A 126 -11.95 6.65 -17.66
CA ALA A 126 -12.31 5.40 -16.98
C ALA A 126 -13.04 4.43 -17.92
N GLU A 127 -13.94 4.92 -18.77
CA GLU A 127 -14.67 4.12 -19.76
C GLU A 127 -13.71 3.50 -20.78
N LYS A 128 -12.77 4.29 -21.32
CA LYS A 128 -11.69 3.76 -22.17
C LYS A 128 -10.93 2.64 -21.46
N LEU A 129 -10.56 2.83 -20.19
CA LEU A 129 -9.86 1.81 -19.40
C LEU A 129 -10.70 0.55 -19.17
N THR A 130 -12.02 0.68 -18.99
CA THR A 130 -12.92 -0.48 -18.82
C THR A 130 -13.12 -1.27 -20.10
N CYS A 131 -12.96 -0.64 -21.27
CA CYS A 131 -13.04 -1.31 -22.57
C CYS A 131 -11.74 -2.04 -22.96
N LEU A 132 -10.63 -1.78 -22.27
CA LEU A 132 -9.37 -2.47 -22.50
C LEU A 132 -9.44 -3.91 -22.01
N GLN A 133 -8.77 -4.82 -22.73
CA GLN A 133 -8.52 -6.15 -22.18
C GLN A 133 -7.70 -6.01 -20.90
N PRO A 134 -7.86 -6.90 -19.89
CA PRO A 134 -7.13 -6.80 -18.63
C PRO A 134 -5.60 -6.65 -18.83
N HIS A 135 -5.05 -7.30 -19.84
CA HIS A 135 -3.63 -7.16 -20.22
C HIS A 135 -3.25 -5.74 -20.66
N GLU A 136 -4.07 -5.11 -21.50
CA GLU A 136 -3.81 -3.78 -22.06
C GLU A 136 -3.97 -2.69 -21.00
N CYS A 137 -4.99 -2.83 -20.14
CA CYS A 137 -5.19 -1.95 -18.98
C CYS A 137 -3.98 -2.03 -18.04
N HIS A 138 -3.48 -3.24 -17.75
CA HIS A 138 -2.29 -3.42 -16.91
C HIS A 138 -1.02 -2.82 -17.51
N LEU A 139 -0.78 -3.01 -18.82
CA LEU A 139 0.39 -2.41 -19.48
C LEU A 139 0.33 -0.89 -19.46
N LEU A 140 -0.85 -0.30 -19.66
CA LEU A 140 -1.03 1.14 -19.64
C LEU A 140 -0.86 1.73 -18.22
N ILE A 141 -1.33 1.03 -17.18
CA ILE A 141 -1.06 1.42 -15.79
C ILE A 141 0.43 1.33 -15.49
N LEU A 142 1.09 0.23 -15.89
CA LEU A 142 2.53 0.08 -15.74
C LEU A 142 3.30 1.19 -16.45
N GLU A 143 2.94 1.48 -17.69
CA GLU A 143 3.55 2.54 -18.47
C GLU A 143 3.39 3.89 -17.77
N LYS A 144 2.20 4.24 -17.30
CA LYS A 144 1.97 5.48 -16.53
C LYS A 144 2.74 5.51 -15.21
N MET A 145 2.89 4.37 -14.54
CA MET A 145 3.67 4.26 -13.30
C MET A 145 5.18 4.40 -13.57
N CYS A 146 5.69 3.81 -14.65
CA CYS A 146 7.10 3.85 -15.04
C CYS A 146 7.48 5.15 -15.75
N GLN A 147 6.57 5.84 -16.43
CA GLN A 147 6.84 7.14 -17.07
C GLN A 147 7.09 8.27 -16.06
N ASN A 148 6.84 8.02 -14.76
CA ASN A 148 7.10 8.95 -13.67
C ASN A 148 8.47 8.72 -13.02
N ASP A 149 9.53 8.55 -13.81
CA ASP A 149 10.93 8.49 -13.33
C ASP A 149 11.36 9.75 -12.54
N ARG A 150 10.56 10.81 -12.56
CA ARG A 150 10.74 12.02 -11.73
C ARG A 150 10.22 11.88 -10.30
N CYS A 151 9.46 10.83 -9.99
CA CYS A 151 8.94 10.61 -8.65
C CYS A 151 10.02 9.98 -7.77
N GLN A 152 10.57 10.77 -6.86
CA GLN A 152 11.39 10.25 -5.77
C GLN A 152 10.51 9.76 -4.64
N HIS A 153 10.65 8.49 -4.27
CA HIS A 153 10.00 7.94 -3.10
C HIS A 153 10.82 8.28 -1.85
N SER A 154 10.17 8.79 -0.81
CA SER A 154 10.82 9.11 0.47
C SER A 154 10.02 8.52 1.62
N LEU A 155 10.73 7.97 2.60
CA LEU A 155 10.14 7.48 3.85
C LEU A 155 10.31 8.53 4.94
N PHE A 156 9.19 9.08 5.41
CA PHE A 156 9.18 10.00 6.54
C PHE A 156 8.90 9.24 7.84
N ARG A 157 9.63 9.61 8.89
CA ARG A 157 9.49 9.00 10.21
C ARG A 157 9.14 10.04 11.23
N ILE A 158 8.12 9.72 12.03
CA ILE A 158 7.68 10.55 13.14
C ILE A 158 7.93 9.75 14.41
N ARG A 159 8.75 10.31 15.31
CA ARG A 159 8.98 9.71 16.63
C ARG A 159 7.66 9.64 17.40
N MET A 160 7.40 8.52 18.05
CA MET A 160 6.12 8.27 18.72
C MET A 160 5.85 9.30 19.82
N GLU A 161 6.87 9.71 20.56
CA GLU A 161 6.75 10.71 21.64
C GLU A 161 6.29 12.06 21.08
N LYS A 162 6.87 12.47 19.95
CA LYS A 162 6.51 13.72 19.25
C LYS A 162 5.14 13.64 18.62
N PHE A 163 4.79 12.49 18.05
CA PHE A 163 3.46 12.26 17.52
C PHE A 163 2.39 12.32 18.62
N ASN A 164 2.65 11.72 19.79
CA ASN A 164 1.74 11.74 20.93
C ASN A 164 1.57 13.16 21.50
N GLU A 165 2.68 13.90 21.67
CA GLU A 165 2.64 15.31 22.10
C GLU A 165 1.78 16.16 21.13
N PHE A 166 1.97 15.97 19.82
CA PHE A 166 1.18 16.63 18.79
C PHE A 166 -0.29 16.21 18.83
N SER A 167 -0.56 14.91 18.97
CA SER A 167 -1.90 14.34 19.01
C SER A 167 -2.71 14.88 20.19
N GLN A 168 -2.08 15.00 21.37
CA GLN A 168 -2.71 15.61 22.55
C GLN A 168 -3.09 17.07 22.26
N LYS A 169 -2.17 17.86 21.70
CA LYS A 169 -2.43 19.26 21.33
C LYS A 169 -3.57 19.39 20.32
N VAL A 170 -3.62 18.55 19.29
CA VAL A 170 -4.70 18.56 18.28
C VAL A 170 -6.05 18.21 18.92
N ASN A 171 -6.07 17.23 19.83
CA ASN A 171 -7.29 16.83 20.50
C ASN A 171 -7.83 17.88 21.48
N CYS A 172 -7.02 18.83 21.97
CA CYS A 172 -7.52 19.99 22.72
C CYS A 172 -8.45 20.89 21.88
N PHE A 173 -8.40 20.79 20.55
CA PHE A 173 -9.28 21.52 19.63
C PHE A 173 -10.42 20.66 19.08
N ALA A 174 -10.56 19.41 19.53
CA ALA A 174 -11.67 18.56 19.13
C ALA A 174 -12.99 19.11 19.71
N PRO A 175 -14.11 19.09 18.96
CA PRO A 175 -15.42 19.41 19.51
C PRO A 175 -15.77 18.55 20.72
N SER A 176 -16.58 19.07 21.63
CA SER A 176 -17.02 18.32 22.82
C SER A 176 -17.61 16.96 22.44
N GLY A 177 -17.12 15.89 23.07
CA GLY A 177 -17.54 14.51 22.79
C GLY A 177 -16.87 13.86 21.58
N MET A 178 -15.96 14.56 20.89
CA MET A 178 -15.20 14.01 19.77
C MET A 178 -13.73 13.78 20.15
N HIS A 179 -13.14 12.74 19.58
CA HIS A 179 -11.71 12.44 19.69
C HIS A 179 -11.17 12.09 18.31
N PHE A 180 -10.06 12.70 17.91
CA PHE A 180 -9.37 12.37 16.67
C PHE A 180 -8.42 11.20 16.90
N SER A 181 -8.62 10.12 16.15
CA SER A 181 -7.69 8.98 16.18
C SER A 181 -6.32 9.36 15.60
N ALA A 182 -5.28 8.61 15.98
CA ALA A 182 -3.94 8.73 15.39
C ALA A 182 -3.97 8.73 13.85
N ASN A 183 -4.79 7.86 13.26
CA ASN A 183 -4.93 7.78 11.80
C ASN A 183 -5.58 9.05 11.21
N ASN A 184 -6.62 9.60 11.85
CA ASN A 184 -7.22 10.85 11.39
C ASN A 184 -6.19 11.99 11.39
N ILE A 185 -5.39 12.07 12.45
CA ILE A 185 -4.36 13.10 12.60
C ILE A 185 -3.26 12.93 11.56
N LEU A 186 -2.75 11.71 11.34
CA LEU A 186 -1.72 11.44 10.32
C LEU A 186 -2.20 11.75 8.91
N VAL A 187 -3.40 11.27 8.54
CA VAL A 187 -3.97 11.54 7.20
C VAL A 187 -4.16 13.04 6.99
N SER A 188 -4.66 13.76 8.01
CA SER A 188 -4.84 15.21 7.94
C SER A 188 -3.51 15.96 7.83
N LEU A 189 -2.48 15.50 8.55
CA LEU A 189 -1.13 16.07 8.48
C LEU A 189 -0.52 15.88 7.09
N ILE A 190 -0.61 14.66 6.53
CA ILE A 190 -0.14 14.36 5.17
C ILE A 190 -0.87 15.23 4.13
N ALA A 191 -2.20 15.31 4.23
CA ALA A 191 -3.00 16.14 3.32
C ALA A 191 -2.60 17.63 3.40
N LYS A 192 -2.34 18.14 4.62
CA LYS A 192 -1.88 19.52 4.82
C LYS A 192 -0.48 19.74 4.22
N ILE A 193 0.47 18.85 4.48
CA ILE A 193 1.84 18.93 3.94
C ILE A 193 1.78 18.92 2.41
N TYR A 194 0.99 18.01 1.83
CA TYR A 194 0.78 17.94 0.39
C TYR A 194 0.23 19.25 -0.18
N ALA A 195 -0.84 19.79 0.42
CA ALA A 195 -1.44 21.06 -0.03
C ALA A 195 -0.46 22.24 0.06
N GLN A 196 0.35 22.30 1.11
CA GLN A 196 1.36 23.34 1.29
C GLN A 196 2.50 23.21 0.27
N ALA A 197 2.98 21.99 0.03
CA ALA A 197 4.01 21.72 -0.97
C ALA A 197 3.51 22.06 -2.39
N TYR A 198 2.29 21.63 -2.72
CA TYR A 198 1.66 21.94 -4.00
C TYR A 198 1.57 23.45 -4.23
N LYS A 199 1.08 24.21 -3.24
CA LYS A 199 0.99 25.67 -3.31
C LYS A 199 2.37 26.33 -3.50
N ALA A 200 3.40 25.83 -2.84
CA ALA A 200 4.75 26.38 -2.96
C ALA A 200 5.31 26.21 -4.38
N VAL A 201 5.07 25.04 -4.99
CA VAL A 201 5.49 24.72 -6.37
C VAL A 201 4.74 25.55 -7.40
N THR A 202 3.42 25.71 -7.25
CA THR A 202 2.64 26.53 -8.21
C THR A 202 3.02 28.00 -8.15
N ALA A 203 3.26 28.54 -6.94
CA ALA A 203 3.67 29.93 -6.78
C ALA A 203 5.07 30.24 -7.36
N THR A 204 5.99 29.26 -7.37
CA THR A 204 7.31 29.43 -8.01
C THR A 204 7.22 29.34 -9.53
N SER A 205 6.40 28.43 -10.06
CA SER A 205 6.18 28.31 -11.52
C SER A 205 5.55 29.57 -12.14
N GLU A 206 4.70 30.28 -11.41
CA GLU A 206 4.08 31.54 -11.88
C GLU A 206 5.08 32.71 -11.93
N LEU A 207 6.12 32.70 -11.10
CA LEU A 207 7.19 33.71 -11.12
C LEU A 207 8.17 33.49 -12.27
N ASP A 208 8.43 32.24 -12.64
CA ASP A 208 9.35 31.89 -13.74
C ASP A 208 8.72 32.09 -15.14
N HIS A 209 7.38 32.09 -15.26
CA HIS A 209 6.70 32.41 -16.53
C HIS A 209 6.56 33.92 -16.79
N ASN A 210 6.81 34.77 -15.79
CA ASN A 210 6.72 36.22 -15.89
C ASN A 210 8.11 36.91 -16.00
N ARG A 211 9.16 36.15 -16.26
CA ARG A 211 10.52 36.62 -16.57
C ARG A 211 10.88 36.25 -18.00
#